data_AF-A0A5J9TP59-F1
#
_entry.id   AF-A0A5J9TP59-F1
#
_cell.length_a   1.000
_cell.length_b   1.000
_cell.length_c   1.000
_cell.angle_alpha   90.00
_cell.angle_beta   90.00
_cell.angle_gamma   90.00
#
_symmetry.space_group_name_H-M   'P 1'
#
loop_
_entity.id
_entity.type
_entity.pdbx_description
1 polymer ?
#
loop_
_entity_poly.entity_id
_entity_poly.type
_entity_poly.pdbx_seq_one_letter_code
_entity_poly.pdbx_strand_id
1 'polypeptide(L)'
;MPLLLFTIDDGFTSEAFELNAAVTVRTLIDVFTVSGIVHYGTAGSSNDSMSFGDVSVPKLVAYTGAWTWKKFKSSKESSAELRSFGEYNIPNGGENLLGSLKYRNEELYSVGKPMKEVFWLPVDSEWFKIAEQLKVTLERCNDTFCLPATPQIVYGLTGSSADMFLDNAEYRNFLFREFGVSTVDEESAAVVM
;
A
#
# COMPACT_ATOMS: atom_id res chain seq x y z
N MET A 1 -4.75 15.28 -27.69
CA MET A 1 -5.42 15.77 -26.46
C MET A 1 -4.90 14.90 -25.34
N PRO A 2 -4.29 15.45 -24.27
CA PRO A 2 -3.77 14.63 -23.19
C PRO A 2 -4.91 13.91 -22.47
N LEU A 3 -4.70 12.65 -22.10
CA LEU A 3 -5.68 11.83 -21.38
C LEU A 3 -5.32 11.77 -19.89
N LEU A 4 -6.33 11.87 -19.03
CA LEU A 4 -6.22 11.46 -17.62
C LEU A 4 -6.49 9.96 -17.54
N LEU A 5 -5.56 9.20 -16.98
CA LEU A 5 -5.70 7.76 -16.87
C LEU A 5 -6.29 7.36 -15.51
N PHE A 6 -7.33 6.54 -15.54
CA PHE A 6 -7.91 5.88 -14.37
C PHE A 6 -7.57 4.39 -14.41
N THR A 7 -6.92 3.87 -13.38
CA THR A 7 -6.71 2.43 -13.19
C THR A 7 -7.57 1.97 -12.01
N ILE A 8 -8.37 0.93 -12.25
CA ILE A 8 -9.31 0.36 -11.28
C ILE A 8 -8.75 -0.97 -10.80
N ASP A 9 -8.67 -1.14 -9.48
CA ASP A 9 -8.62 -2.47 -8.86
C ASP A 9 -10.06 -2.97 -8.66
N ASP A 10 -10.40 -4.06 -9.36
CA ASP A 10 -11.72 -4.71 -9.30
C ASP A 10 -11.79 -5.81 -8.21
N GLY A 11 -10.73 -6.01 -7.42
CA GLY A 11 -10.69 -6.89 -6.24
C GLY A 11 -10.90 -8.39 -6.51
N PHE A 12 -10.79 -8.84 -7.78
CA PHE A 12 -11.27 -10.17 -8.19
C PHE A 12 -10.40 -10.91 -9.22
N THR A 13 -9.06 -10.93 -9.09
CA THR A 13 -8.23 -11.93 -9.81
C THR A 13 -6.94 -12.28 -9.07
N SER A 14 -6.82 -13.53 -8.60
CA SER A 14 -5.74 -14.05 -7.75
C SER A 14 -4.36 -14.21 -8.41
N GLU A 15 -3.94 -13.37 -9.36
CA GLU A 15 -2.63 -13.49 -10.00
C GLU A 15 -1.96 -12.13 -10.23
N ALA A 16 -0.91 -11.84 -9.43
CA ALA A 16 0.12 -10.80 -9.60
C ALA A 16 -0.37 -9.36 -9.85
N PHE A 17 -1.03 -8.77 -8.85
CA PHE A 17 -1.58 -7.42 -8.89
C PHE A 17 -0.52 -6.33 -9.15
N GLU A 18 0.64 -6.38 -8.48
CA GLU A 18 1.68 -5.35 -8.58
C GLU A 18 2.32 -5.34 -9.99
N LEU A 19 2.64 -6.53 -10.52
CA LEU A 19 3.19 -6.68 -11.88
C LEU A 19 2.17 -6.26 -12.95
N ASN A 20 0.91 -6.67 -12.80
CA ASN A 20 -0.15 -6.31 -13.73
C ASN A 20 -0.39 -4.80 -13.74
N ALA A 21 -0.39 -4.15 -12.58
CA ALA A 21 -0.48 -2.70 -12.44
C ALA A 21 0.68 -2.01 -13.16
N ALA A 22 1.92 -2.43 -12.90
CA ALA A 22 3.11 -1.86 -13.53
C ALA A 22 3.11 -2.00 -15.05
N VAL A 23 2.81 -3.21 -15.58
CA VAL A 23 2.74 -3.46 -17.03
C VAL A 23 1.62 -2.66 -17.68
N THR A 24 0.47 -2.55 -17.02
CA THR A 24 -0.68 -1.79 -17.52
C THR A 24 -0.36 -0.30 -17.60
N VAL A 25 0.14 0.29 -16.51
CA VAL A 25 0.58 1.69 -16.45
C VAL A 25 1.64 1.97 -17.52
N ARG A 26 2.65 1.10 -17.62
CA ARG A 26 3.72 1.24 -18.61
C ARG A 26 3.17 1.22 -20.03
N THR A 27 2.32 0.25 -20.35
CA THR A 27 1.70 0.12 -21.67
C THR A 27 0.88 1.36 -22.02
N LEU A 28 0.11 1.89 -21.06
CA LEU A 28 -0.73 3.06 -21.28
C LEU A 28 0.09 4.34 -21.50
N ILE A 29 1.20 4.52 -20.78
CA ILE A 29 2.15 5.63 -21.00
C ILE A 29 2.84 5.50 -22.36
N ASP A 30 3.16 4.28 -22.81
CA ASP A 30 3.82 4.04 -24.09
C ASP A 30 2.89 4.27 -25.29
N VAL A 31 1.59 4.02 -25.14
CA VAL A 31 0.59 4.15 -26.21
C VAL A 31 -0.08 5.53 -26.26
N PHE A 32 -0.29 6.16 -25.11
CA PHE A 32 -1.03 7.42 -25.00
C PHE A 32 -0.19 8.56 -24.45
N THR A 33 -0.53 9.80 -24.84
CA THR A 33 -0.01 10.99 -24.17
C THR A 33 -0.76 11.21 -22.86
N VAL A 34 -0.25 10.64 -21.78
CA VAL A 34 -0.82 10.71 -20.43
C VAL A 34 -0.32 11.98 -19.72
N SER A 35 -1.23 12.75 -19.11
CA SER A 35 -0.87 13.92 -18.29
C SER A 35 -0.79 13.63 -16.78
N GLY A 36 -1.38 12.52 -16.35
CA GLY A 36 -1.37 12.07 -14.97
C GLY A 36 -2.15 10.76 -14.83
N ILE A 37 -1.93 10.09 -13.71
CA ILE A 37 -2.53 8.81 -13.38
C ILE A 37 -3.27 8.97 -12.05
N VAL A 38 -4.53 8.56 -12.02
CA VAL A 38 -5.33 8.44 -10.81
C VAL A 38 -5.65 6.96 -10.66
N HIS A 39 -5.04 6.32 -9.67
CA HIS A 39 -5.35 4.95 -9.31
C HIS A 39 -6.32 4.93 -8.13
N TYR A 40 -7.32 4.07 -8.21
CA TYR A 40 -8.24 3.82 -7.11
C TYR A 40 -8.62 2.33 -7.06
N GLY A 41 -8.90 1.87 -5.86
CA GLY A 41 -9.09 0.45 -5.58
C GLY A 41 -9.66 0.23 -4.20
N THR A 42 -9.78 -1.04 -3.84
CA THR A 42 -10.10 -1.41 -2.46
C THR A 42 -8.82 -1.56 -1.65
N ALA A 43 -8.90 -1.35 -0.35
CA ALA A 43 -7.75 -1.49 0.53
C ALA A 43 -8.19 -2.06 1.89
N GLY A 44 -7.30 -2.81 2.52
CA GLY A 44 -7.43 -3.18 3.92
C GLY A 44 -7.01 -2.02 4.83
N SER A 45 -7.69 -1.86 5.97
CA SER A 45 -7.22 -0.97 7.04
C SER A 45 -6.28 -1.73 7.97
N SER A 46 -5.14 -1.14 8.31
CA SER A 46 -4.17 -1.71 9.25
C SER A 46 -4.29 -1.25 10.70
N ASN A 47 -5.16 -0.29 10.98
CA ASN A 47 -5.38 0.29 12.31
C ASN A 47 -6.83 0.82 12.45
N ASP A 48 -7.10 1.56 13.52
CA ASP A 48 -8.42 2.16 13.77
C ASP A 48 -8.54 3.60 13.22
N SER A 49 -7.60 4.08 12.40
CA SER A 49 -7.70 5.42 11.78
C SER A 49 -8.66 5.46 10.59
N MET A 50 -9.05 4.29 10.08
CA MET A 50 -9.93 4.11 8.93
C MET A 50 -11.09 3.17 9.29
N SER A 51 -12.31 3.55 8.92
CA SER A 51 -13.49 2.70 9.02
C SER A 51 -13.85 2.07 7.66
N PHE A 52 -14.61 0.97 7.69
CA PHE A 52 -15.13 0.37 6.46
C PHE A 52 -15.95 1.39 5.65
N GLY A 53 -15.57 1.57 4.38
CA GLY A 53 -16.17 2.54 3.46
C GLY A 53 -15.47 3.91 3.41
N ASP A 54 -14.57 4.22 4.35
CA ASP A 54 -13.73 5.42 4.27
C ASP A 54 -12.80 5.36 3.06
N VAL A 55 -12.51 6.51 2.46
CA VAL A 55 -11.61 6.65 1.32
C VAL A 55 -10.28 7.21 1.79
N SER A 56 -9.20 6.45 1.65
CA SER A 56 -7.85 6.93 1.95
C SER A 56 -7.23 7.58 0.72
N VAL A 57 -6.64 8.76 0.90
CA VAL A 57 -5.76 9.38 -0.08
C VAL A 57 -4.36 9.42 0.53
N PRO A 58 -3.51 8.43 0.21
CA PRO A 58 -2.19 8.33 0.84
C PRO A 58 -1.28 9.45 0.33
N LYS A 59 -0.38 9.91 1.20
CA LYS A 59 0.71 10.82 0.82
C LYS A 59 1.99 10.08 0.50
N LEU A 60 2.18 8.92 1.12
CA LEU A 60 3.32 8.02 0.92
C LEU A 60 2.80 6.60 0.78
N VAL A 61 3.42 5.82 -0.10
CA VAL A 61 3.19 4.39 -0.22
C VAL A 61 4.54 3.67 -0.11
N ALA A 62 4.61 2.54 0.57
CA ALA A 62 5.81 1.69 0.57
C ALA A 62 5.51 0.37 -0.15
N TYR A 63 6.48 -0.13 -0.91
CA TYR A 63 6.42 -1.53 -1.35
C TYR A 63 6.91 -2.40 -0.19
N THR A 64 5.95 -3.08 0.43
CA THR A 64 6.17 -3.91 1.61
C THR A 64 6.29 -5.39 1.26
N GLY A 65 6.26 -5.80 0.00
CA GLY A 65 6.51 -7.18 -0.44
C GLY A 65 8.01 -7.55 -0.53
N ALA A 66 8.92 -6.57 -0.48
CA ALA A 66 10.35 -6.82 -0.62
C ALA A 66 11.04 -7.13 0.71
N TRP A 67 11.41 -8.40 0.91
CA TRP A 67 12.08 -8.85 2.13
C TRP A 67 13.37 -9.63 1.88
N THR A 68 14.19 -9.71 2.92
CA THR A 68 15.31 -10.65 3.02
C THR A 68 15.20 -11.46 4.30
N TRP A 69 15.43 -12.77 4.18
CA TRP A 69 15.53 -13.65 5.34
C TRP A 69 16.79 -13.35 6.13
N LYS A 70 16.64 -13.15 7.44
CA LYS A 70 17.76 -13.06 8.37
C LYS A 70 18.20 -14.46 8.79
N LYS A 71 19.50 -14.59 9.10
CA LYS A 71 20.05 -15.83 9.63
C LYS A 71 19.35 -16.20 10.94
N PHE A 72 18.96 -17.46 11.10
CA PHE A 72 18.34 -17.95 12.32
C PHE A 72 19.18 -17.58 13.56
N LYS A 73 18.53 -17.00 14.58
CA LYS A 73 19.15 -16.50 15.82
C LYS A 73 20.19 -15.37 15.65
N SER A 74 20.15 -14.60 14.56
CA SER A 74 20.95 -13.36 14.47
C SER A 74 20.43 -12.27 15.40
N SER A 75 21.33 -11.41 15.90
CA SER A 75 20.96 -10.19 16.63
C SER A 75 20.20 -9.21 15.72
N LYS A 76 19.28 -8.41 16.31
CA LYS A 76 18.60 -7.33 15.58
C LYS A 76 19.58 -6.23 15.24
N GLU A 77 19.54 -5.80 13.99
CA GLU A 77 20.38 -4.72 13.48
C GLU A 77 19.56 -3.44 13.28
N SER A 78 18.24 -3.56 13.03
CA SER A 78 17.37 -2.43 12.69
C SER A 78 15.92 -2.62 13.14
N SER A 79 15.16 -1.53 13.25
CA SER A 79 13.74 -1.56 13.64
C SER A 79 12.86 -2.22 12.57
N ALA A 80 13.18 -2.03 11.29
CA ALA A 80 12.51 -2.59 10.10
C ALA A 80 12.65 -4.13 9.93
N GLU A 81 12.76 -4.85 11.04
CA GLU A 81 12.83 -6.30 11.09
C GLU A 81 11.56 -6.87 11.72
N LEU A 82 10.81 -7.67 10.94
CA LEU A 82 9.76 -8.52 11.49
C LEU A 82 10.47 -9.66 12.25
N ARG A 83 10.49 -9.55 13.57
CA ARG A 83 11.12 -10.55 14.44
C ARG A 83 10.23 -11.76 14.61
N SER A 84 10.90 -12.91 14.81
CA SER A 84 10.35 -14.10 15.45
C SER A 84 8.97 -14.43 14.91
N PHE A 85 8.89 -14.95 13.68
CA PHE A 85 7.65 -15.53 13.15
C PHE A 85 6.94 -16.43 14.16
N GLY A 86 7.71 -17.03 15.06
CA GLY A 86 7.21 -17.79 16.18
C GLY A 86 6.24 -17.06 17.09
N GLU A 87 6.43 -15.77 17.35
CA GLU A 87 5.51 -14.93 18.13
C GLU A 87 4.12 -14.84 17.49
N TYR A 88 4.02 -15.08 16.18
CA TYR A 88 2.79 -15.02 15.39
C TYR A 88 2.14 -16.40 15.15
N ASN A 89 2.65 -17.47 15.77
CA ASN A 89 2.01 -18.79 15.69
C ASN A 89 0.64 -18.80 16.40
N ILE A 90 -0.33 -19.51 15.82
CA ILE A 90 -1.67 -19.74 16.38
C ILE A 90 -1.78 -21.20 16.85
N PRO A 91 -2.37 -21.52 18.03
CA PRO A 91 -3.10 -20.62 18.95
C PRO A 91 -2.22 -19.88 19.97
N ASN A 92 -0.96 -20.29 20.16
CA ASN A 92 -0.02 -19.62 21.06
C ASN A 92 1.28 -19.32 20.32
N GLY A 93 1.85 -18.14 20.56
CA GLY A 93 3.20 -17.80 20.10
C GLY A 93 4.27 -18.72 20.73
N GLY A 94 5.44 -18.79 20.10
CA GLY A 94 6.60 -19.56 20.57
C GLY A 94 7.65 -19.75 19.50
N GLU A 95 8.89 -20.08 19.85
CA GLU A 95 9.98 -20.19 18.87
C GLU A 95 9.63 -21.11 17.68
N ASN A 96 9.94 -20.67 16.47
CA ASN A 96 9.88 -21.50 15.27
C ASN A 96 11.15 -21.33 14.43
N LEU A 97 11.35 -22.21 13.45
CA LEU A 97 12.53 -22.21 12.58
C LEU A 97 12.47 -21.15 11.47
N LEU A 98 11.36 -20.42 11.31
CA LEU A 98 11.17 -19.44 10.24
C LEU A 98 11.97 -18.15 10.49
N GLY A 99 12.47 -17.91 11.71
CA GLY A 99 13.42 -16.84 12.00
C GLY A 99 12.80 -15.44 11.92
N SER A 100 13.44 -14.53 11.17
CA SER A 100 13.04 -13.11 11.04
C SER A 100 13.25 -12.61 9.61
N LEU A 101 12.49 -11.58 9.22
CA LEU A 101 12.66 -10.87 7.94
C LEU A 101 13.18 -9.46 8.18
N LYS A 102 13.88 -8.92 7.17
CA LYS A 102 14.22 -7.49 7.07
C LYS A 102 13.61 -6.92 5.78
N TYR A 103 12.89 -5.81 5.92
CA TYR A 103 12.36 -5.06 4.79
C TYR A 103 13.47 -4.39 3.99
N ARG A 104 13.28 -4.34 2.69
CA ARG A 104 14.20 -3.70 1.77
C ARG A 104 13.70 -2.34 1.33
N ASN A 105 14.66 -1.51 0.93
CA ASN A 105 14.38 -0.33 0.13
C ASN A 105 14.32 -0.74 -1.34
N GLU A 106 13.55 0.02 -2.11
CA GLU A 106 13.46 -0.07 -3.56
C GLU A 106 14.41 0.91 -4.24
N GLU A 107 14.84 0.55 -5.44
CA GLU A 107 15.69 1.39 -6.28
C GLU A 107 14.80 2.24 -7.20
N LEU A 108 14.68 3.54 -6.91
CA LEU A 108 13.91 4.47 -7.72
C LEU A 108 14.80 5.14 -8.77
N TYR A 109 14.38 5.02 -10.03
CA TYR A 109 15.03 5.64 -11.18
C TYR A 109 14.16 6.77 -11.72
N SER A 110 14.75 7.95 -11.95
CA SER A 110 14.04 9.06 -12.59
C SER A 110 14.86 9.64 -13.73
N VAL A 111 14.18 10.12 -14.77
CA VAL A 111 14.83 10.71 -15.95
C VAL A 111 15.77 11.85 -15.53
N GLY A 112 17.05 11.71 -15.88
CA GLY A 112 18.08 12.71 -15.59
C GLY A 112 18.53 12.81 -14.12
N LYS A 113 18.14 11.87 -13.25
CA LYS A 113 18.57 11.82 -11.83
C LYS A 113 19.29 10.49 -11.54
N PRO A 114 20.24 10.46 -10.58
CA PRO A 114 20.83 9.21 -10.13
C PRO A 114 19.79 8.33 -9.43
N MET A 115 20.01 7.01 -9.45
CA MET A 115 19.23 6.05 -8.68
C MET A 115 19.24 6.41 -7.20
N LYS A 116 18.09 6.22 -6.54
CA LYS A 116 17.95 6.39 -5.09
C LYS A 116 17.32 5.16 -4.47
N GLU A 117 17.90 4.68 -3.37
CA GLU A 117 17.21 3.73 -2.50
C GLU A 117 16.15 4.46 -1.67
N VAL A 118 14.91 4.00 -1.75
CA VAL A 118 13.77 4.58 -1.05
C VAL A 118 12.93 3.49 -0.40
N PHE A 119 12.42 3.75 0.80
CA PHE A 119 11.37 2.92 1.41
C PHE A 119 9.99 3.49 1.12
N TRP A 120 9.86 4.82 1.23
CA TRP A 120 8.63 5.54 0.96
C TRP A 120 8.66 6.18 -0.42
N LEU A 121 7.65 5.86 -1.22
CA LEU A 121 7.34 6.45 -2.50
C LEU A 121 6.34 7.60 -2.28
N PRO A 122 6.74 8.86 -2.54
CA PRO A 122 5.84 9.99 -2.36
C PRO A 122 4.85 10.08 -3.53
N VAL A 123 3.56 10.24 -3.20
CA VAL A 123 2.55 10.64 -4.18
C VAL A 123 2.87 12.07 -4.65
N ASP A 124 2.59 12.36 -5.93
CA ASP A 124 2.86 13.67 -6.51
C ASP A 124 2.18 14.80 -5.69
N SER A 125 2.98 15.80 -5.32
CA SER A 125 2.55 16.84 -4.38
C SER A 125 1.52 17.81 -4.95
N GLU A 126 1.47 17.98 -6.27
CA GLU A 126 0.47 18.83 -6.93
C GLU A 126 -0.86 18.07 -7.01
N TRP A 127 -0.83 16.81 -7.42
CA TRP A 127 -2.01 15.93 -7.44
C TRP A 127 -2.60 15.73 -6.04
N PHE A 128 -1.76 15.53 -5.03
CA PHE A 128 -2.22 15.40 -3.65
C PHE A 128 -2.95 16.67 -3.17
N LYS A 129 -2.42 17.87 -3.45
CA LYS A 129 -3.08 19.14 -3.11
C LYS A 129 -4.41 19.31 -3.83
N ILE A 130 -4.53 18.83 -5.07
CA ILE A 130 -5.80 18.83 -5.81
C ILE A 130 -6.79 17.88 -5.12
N ALA A 131 -6.35 16.69 -4.71
CA ALA A 131 -7.20 15.73 -3.99
C ALA A 131 -7.72 16.31 -2.67
N GLU A 132 -6.90 17.04 -1.91
CA GLU A 132 -7.31 17.72 -0.67
C GLU A 132 -8.40 18.78 -0.86
N GLN A 133 -8.62 19.24 -2.10
CA GLN A 133 -9.66 20.22 -2.43
C GLN A 133 -11.00 19.57 -2.82
N LEU A 134 -11.05 18.24 -2.95
CA LEU A 134 -12.26 17.53 -3.34
C LEU A 134 -13.36 17.72 -2.29
N LYS A 135 -14.50 18.24 -2.73
CA LYS A 135 -15.71 18.39 -1.93
C LYS A 135 -16.72 17.34 -2.38
N VAL A 136 -16.58 16.14 -1.87
CA VAL A 136 -17.46 15.00 -2.18
C VAL A 136 -18.22 14.62 -0.92
N THR A 137 -19.52 14.38 -1.05
CA THR A 137 -20.33 13.80 0.02
C THR A 137 -20.41 12.30 -0.21
N LEU A 138 -19.89 11.52 0.73
CA LEU A 138 -20.00 10.07 0.69
C LEU A 138 -21.33 9.66 1.33
N GLU A 139 -22.16 8.94 0.57
CA GLU A 139 -23.44 8.46 1.06
C GLU A 139 -23.25 7.32 2.05
N ARG A 140 -23.93 7.39 3.20
CA ARG A 140 -23.88 6.34 4.22
C ARG A 140 -24.60 5.07 3.80
N CYS A 141 -25.60 5.19 2.95
CA CYS A 141 -26.54 4.14 2.61
C CYS A 141 -26.70 4.04 1.10
N ASN A 142 -26.78 2.81 0.59
CA ASN A 142 -27.39 2.52 -0.69
C ASN A 142 -28.80 1.92 -0.46
N ASP A 143 -29.46 1.49 -1.53
CA ASP A 143 -30.83 0.95 -1.47
C ASP A 143 -30.97 -0.31 -0.58
N THR A 144 -29.88 -1.05 -0.36
CA THR A 144 -29.88 -2.36 0.32
C THR A 144 -29.15 -2.39 1.65
N PHE A 145 -28.22 -1.47 1.89
CA PHE A 145 -27.27 -1.52 3.00
C PHE A 145 -26.81 -0.13 3.42
N CYS A 146 -26.61 0.04 4.74
CA CYS A 146 -26.06 1.25 5.33
C CYS A 146 -24.81 0.94 6.15
N LEU A 147 -23.81 1.79 6.04
CA LEU A 147 -22.61 1.74 6.86
C LEU A 147 -22.88 2.23 8.30
N PRO A 148 -22.13 1.73 9.31
CA PRO A 148 -22.32 2.14 10.70
C PRO A 148 -22.14 3.65 10.92
N ALA A 149 -21.23 4.27 10.19
CA ALA A 149 -20.97 5.71 10.18
C ALA A 149 -20.96 6.24 8.74
N THR A 150 -21.20 7.54 8.56
CA THR A 150 -21.02 8.19 7.26
C THR A 150 -19.55 8.15 6.89
N PRO A 151 -19.18 7.61 5.71
CA PRO A 151 -17.79 7.56 5.31
C PRO A 151 -17.18 8.93 5.16
N GLN A 152 -15.87 8.98 5.35
CA GLN A 152 -15.07 10.18 5.16
C GLN A 152 -13.91 9.92 4.21
N ILE A 153 -13.38 11.01 3.65
CA ILE A 153 -12.12 10.99 2.92
C ILE A 153 -11.03 11.37 3.91
N VAL A 154 -10.05 10.49 4.08
CA VAL A 154 -8.91 10.69 4.99
C VAL A 154 -7.65 10.92 4.16
N TYR A 155 -7.07 12.10 4.30
CA TYR A 155 -5.90 12.52 3.54
C TYR A 155 -4.62 12.35 4.33
N GLY A 156 -3.53 12.00 3.64
CA GLY A 156 -2.19 12.11 4.19
C GLY A 156 -1.71 10.89 4.98
N LEU A 157 -2.48 9.81 4.96
CA LEU A 157 -2.08 8.53 5.52
C LEU A 157 -0.93 7.90 4.72
N THR A 158 -0.33 6.86 5.29
CA THR A 158 0.66 6.04 4.59
C THR A 158 0.04 4.71 4.17
N GLY A 159 0.29 4.36 2.91
CA GLY A 159 -0.14 3.12 2.27
C GLY A 159 1.00 2.11 2.18
N SER A 160 0.64 0.85 1.92
CA SER A 160 1.55 -0.28 1.86
C SER A 160 1.06 -1.23 0.78
N SER A 161 1.85 -1.43 -0.27
CA SER A 161 1.55 -2.34 -1.35
C SER A 161 2.35 -3.63 -1.20
N ALA A 162 1.76 -4.78 -1.49
CA ALA A 162 2.48 -6.04 -1.66
C ALA A 162 1.66 -7.01 -2.54
N ASP A 163 2.31 -7.97 -3.20
CA ASP A 163 1.66 -9.09 -3.90
C ASP A 163 1.02 -10.13 -2.94
N MET A 164 0.36 -9.67 -1.88
CA MET A 164 -0.24 -10.54 -0.87
C MET A 164 -1.44 -9.89 -0.19
N PHE A 165 -2.57 -10.61 -0.26
CA PHE A 165 -3.75 -10.26 0.51
C PHE A 165 -3.50 -10.43 2.02
N LEU A 166 -3.63 -9.34 2.76
CA LEU A 166 -3.27 -9.29 4.17
C LEU A 166 -4.45 -9.65 5.08
N ASP A 167 -4.65 -10.94 5.34
CA ASP A 167 -5.61 -11.45 6.33
C ASP A 167 -4.91 -12.01 7.58
N ASN A 168 -4.11 -11.17 8.23
CA ASN A 168 -3.44 -11.52 9.48
C ASN A 168 -3.39 -10.32 10.41
N ALA A 169 -4.18 -10.37 11.49
CA ALA A 169 -4.34 -9.26 12.43
C ALA A 169 -3.01 -8.82 13.08
N GLU A 170 -2.11 -9.75 13.39
CA GLU A 170 -0.85 -9.42 14.03
C GLU A 170 0.17 -8.81 13.06
N TYR A 171 0.22 -9.34 11.83
CA TYR A 171 1.08 -8.79 10.79
C TYR A 171 0.63 -7.38 10.40
N ARG A 172 -0.67 -7.17 10.34
CA ARG A 172 -1.30 -5.87 10.19
C ARG A 172 -0.87 -4.88 11.28
N ASN A 173 -0.94 -5.30 12.54
CA ASN A 173 -0.53 -4.50 13.69
C ASN A 173 0.97 -4.17 13.62
N PHE A 174 1.80 -5.10 13.14
CA PHE A 174 3.23 -4.87 12.92
C PHE A 174 3.46 -3.75 11.89
N LEU A 175 2.80 -3.80 10.72
CA LEU A 175 2.96 -2.78 9.67
C LEU A 175 2.58 -1.39 10.18
N PHE A 176 1.50 -1.29 10.95
CA PHE A 176 1.11 -0.02 11.57
C PHE A 176 2.13 0.44 12.63
N ARG A 177 2.57 -0.46 13.53
CA ARG A 177 3.48 -0.10 14.62
C ARG A 177 4.87 0.32 14.14
N GLU A 178 5.40 -0.39 13.15
CA GLU A 178 6.76 -0.17 12.67
C GLU A 178 6.83 0.92 11.60
N PHE A 179 5.84 0.99 10.71
CA PHE A 179 5.87 1.89 9.54
C PHE A 179 4.76 2.94 9.54
N GLY A 180 3.85 2.94 10.52
CA GLY A 180 2.72 3.88 10.56
C GLY A 180 1.68 3.65 9.46
N VAL A 181 1.78 2.55 8.72
CA VAL A 181 0.86 2.18 7.62
C VAL A 181 -0.57 2.15 8.14
N SER A 182 -1.48 2.82 7.43
CA SER A 182 -2.92 2.82 7.74
C SER A 182 -3.75 2.06 6.72
N THR A 183 -3.28 1.96 5.47
CA THR A 183 -3.95 1.18 4.42
C THR A 183 -2.99 0.22 3.74
N VAL A 184 -3.49 -0.96 3.39
CA VAL A 184 -2.74 -2.00 2.66
C VAL A 184 -3.49 -2.36 1.38
N ASP A 185 -2.78 -2.46 0.27
CA ASP A 185 -3.30 -2.83 -1.05
C ASP A 185 -2.26 -3.65 -1.83
N GLU A 186 -2.52 -3.93 -3.10
CA GLU A 186 -1.69 -4.84 -3.90
C GLU A 186 -1.10 -4.19 -5.17
N GLU A 187 -1.34 -2.89 -5.39
CA GLU A 187 -0.97 -2.20 -6.64
C GLU A 187 -0.33 -0.82 -6.46
N SER A 188 -0.65 -0.06 -5.40
CA SER A 188 -0.33 1.37 -5.35
C SER A 188 1.16 1.68 -5.48
N ALA A 189 2.05 0.84 -4.95
CA ALA A 189 3.48 1.11 -5.04
C ALA A 189 3.98 1.01 -6.49
N ALA A 190 3.54 -0.01 -7.25
CA ALA A 190 3.82 -0.13 -8.68
C ALA A 190 3.30 1.03 -9.51
N VAL A 191 2.16 1.65 -9.15
CA VAL A 191 1.64 2.80 -9.87
C VAL A 191 2.42 4.09 -9.57
N VAL A 192 2.93 4.23 -8.34
CA VAL A 192 3.70 5.42 -7.92
C VAL A 192 5.14 5.39 -8.44
N MET A 193 5.73 4.21 -8.65
CA MET A 193 7.08 4.03 -9.19
C MET A 193 7.22 4.43 -10.67
#